data_AF-A0A5D3B088-F1
#
_entry.id   AF-A0A5D3B088-F1
#
_cell.length_a   1.000
_cell.length_b   1.000
_cell.length_c   1.000
_cell.angle_alpha   90.00
_cell.angle_beta   90.00
_cell.angle_gamma   90.00
#
_symmetry.space_group_name_H-M   'P 1'
#
loop_
_entity.id
_entity.type
_entity.pdbx_description
1 polymer ?
#
loop_
_entity_poly.entity_id
_entity_poly.type
_entity_poly.pdbx_seq_one_letter_code
_entity_poly.pdbx_strand_id
1 'polypeptide(L)'
;MPPAYYPEHIDYARQGIETPGTRRDGQTGIWKGGIFDPADLKDSKEPQDLFRLLEDCDHLPALLKIAPHCPTLRVIVTMDAFPPSEWEIIQQWAQSINIKLYTFSDVEARGRADLLSPGPEPGEEDISKNRVVAISYTSGTTGDPKGVVITSSNLLYATLSIAAGYSDRLKGIHWKLLSFLPLGHIYERVLESVALYCGATIAFSQCDPAKFLEDAQFFKPHMLPGVPRMWNRISSAITDQMKAPGLKGALLRKAVATKIANWEETGQVTHTVYDALVFRKIKALAGGEVIFMTTGSAPLRPDVHALLKVCFCADFVQGFGMTETMSTGALKYRVSHVPSKPDLTTFVHSIPNDKTSLGTCGFLASCNEAKLVDVPDMNYHATDQPNPRGELCMRGYNVSPGYLHNEKATAEAIDNEGWFHTGDIGEFDACGRLKIIDRLKNVIKLSQGRVTLRKFEYVALEKLEGLYASNPLFASLLVHGDSTRSHLIALAVLDPEQASKLVWKVLEKGVRAEDVKQLEMAVKEKEVRKVVLRQLAKVAAKNGLNGFEMIKGLHLTVRPFPDEILTPTFKVKRNIAAKVFRDVIEEVYDRGEGEVKEPLAPLARVARG
;
A
#
# COMPACT_ATOMS: atom_id res chain seq x y z
N MET A 1 25.84 -4.31 14.55
CA MET A 1 25.35 -3.05 15.14
C MET A 1 25.30 -3.23 16.65
N PRO A 2 25.40 -2.18 17.50
CA PRO A 2 24.93 -2.31 18.88
C PRO A 2 23.47 -2.79 18.85
N PRO A 3 23.03 -3.63 19.82
CA PRO A 3 21.67 -4.17 19.83
C PRO A 3 20.68 -3.03 19.65
N ALA A 4 19.70 -3.21 18.75
CA ALA A 4 18.66 -2.23 18.51
C ALA A 4 18.08 -1.84 19.87
N TYR A 5 18.32 -0.60 20.29
CA TYR A 5 17.82 -0.09 21.55
C TYR A 5 16.33 0.12 21.38
N TYR A 6 15.54 -0.91 21.65
CA TYR A 6 14.15 -0.70 21.99
C TYR A 6 14.15 0.01 23.34
N PRO A 7 13.58 1.22 23.46
CA PRO A 7 13.32 1.74 24.80
C PRO A 7 12.48 0.70 25.52
N GLU A 8 12.97 0.17 26.65
CA GLU A 8 12.28 -0.89 27.42
C GLU A 8 10.85 -0.48 27.80
N HIS A 9 10.57 0.84 27.82
CA HIS A 9 9.25 1.41 28.00
C HIS A 9 9.17 2.81 27.38
N ILE A 10 8.13 3.10 26.57
CA ILE A 10 7.78 4.47 26.21
C ILE A 10 6.91 5.05 27.32
N ASP A 11 7.45 6.03 28.04
CA ASP A 11 6.67 6.84 28.98
C ASP A 11 5.82 7.85 28.20
N TYR A 12 4.61 7.43 27.79
CA TYR A 12 3.68 8.26 27.02
C TYR A 12 3.32 9.57 27.75
N ALA A 13 3.25 9.56 29.08
CA ALA A 13 2.94 10.75 29.87
C ALA A 13 4.06 11.79 29.77
N ARG A 14 5.33 11.35 29.89
CA ARG A 14 6.49 12.23 29.67
C ARG A 14 6.59 12.77 28.24
N GLN A 15 5.94 12.11 27.28
CA GLN A 15 5.91 12.53 25.89
C GLN A 15 4.68 13.36 25.50
N GLY A 16 3.81 13.70 26.46
CA GLY A 16 2.60 14.48 26.20
C GLY A 16 1.54 13.72 25.38
N ILE A 17 1.56 12.38 25.44
CA ILE A 17 0.54 11.52 24.82
C ILE A 17 -0.45 11.08 25.89
N GLU A 18 -1.72 11.37 25.65
CA GLU A 18 -2.79 10.99 26.56
C GLU A 18 -2.89 9.47 26.74
N THR A 19 -3.05 9.08 28.00
CA THR A 19 -3.16 7.72 28.49
C THR A 19 -4.53 7.57 29.18
N PRO A 20 -5.47 6.80 28.60
CA PRO A 20 -6.72 6.52 29.29
C PRO A 20 -6.45 5.77 30.61
N GLY A 21 -6.73 6.39 31.75
CA GLY A 21 -6.72 5.73 33.06
C GLY A 21 -5.45 5.88 33.92
N THR A 22 -4.39 6.58 33.48
CA THR A 22 -3.22 6.86 34.34
C THR A 22 -3.24 8.30 34.84
N ARG A 23 -3.98 8.52 35.93
CA ARG A 23 -4.02 9.77 36.66
C ARG A 23 -2.95 9.76 37.75
N ARG A 24 -1.94 10.63 37.66
CA ARG A 24 -1.07 10.97 38.80
C ARG A 24 -0.81 12.47 38.82
N ASP A 25 -0.94 13.07 40.00
CA ASP A 25 -0.64 14.49 40.22
C ASP A 25 0.86 14.76 39.98
N GLY A 26 1.17 15.80 39.20
CA GLY A 26 2.51 16.40 39.15
C GLY A 26 3.46 15.99 38.02
N GLN A 27 3.01 15.33 36.95
CA GLN A 27 3.87 15.04 35.78
C GLN A 27 3.61 16.02 34.63
N THR A 28 4.47 17.03 34.48
CA THR A 28 4.37 18.02 33.40
C THR A 28 4.93 17.46 32.09
N GLY A 29 4.09 16.82 31.27
CA GLY A 29 4.31 16.67 29.82
C GLY A 29 3.93 17.94 29.06
N ILE A 30 4.39 19.11 29.54
CA ILE A 30 3.99 20.40 28.95
C ILE A 30 4.94 20.73 27.81
N TRP A 31 4.44 20.70 26.57
CA TRP A 31 5.06 21.41 25.47
C TRP A 31 4.93 22.92 25.74
N LYS A 32 5.94 23.53 26.37
CA LYS A 32 5.91 24.93 26.81
C LYS A 32 5.99 25.96 25.68
N GLY A 33 6.19 25.53 24.42
CA GLY A 33 6.23 26.39 23.22
C GLY A 33 4.93 26.48 22.43
N GLY A 34 3.76 26.19 23.00
CA GLY A 34 2.51 26.15 22.23
C GLY A 34 2.15 27.49 21.58
N ILE A 35 1.77 27.47 20.29
CA ILE A 35 1.25 28.61 19.51
C ILE A 35 -0.05 29.23 20.10
N PHE A 36 -0.63 28.61 21.13
CA PHE A 36 -1.91 29.00 21.74
C PHE A 36 -1.67 29.54 23.16
N ASP A 37 -2.33 30.65 23.49
CA ASP A 37 -2.11 31.43 24.71
C ASP A 37 -2.47 30.59 25.97
N PRO A 38 -1.68 30.61 27.05
CA PRO A 38 -2.10 30.09 28.35
C PRO A 38 -3.44 30.65 28.86
N ALA A 39 -3.81 31.88 28.48
CA ALA A 39 -5.14 32.44 28.74
C ALA A 39 -6.25 31.70 27.98
N ASP A 40 -5.93 31.04 26.87
CA ASP A 40 -6.85 30.14 26.18
C ASP A 40 -7.12 28.83 26.94
N LEU A 41 -6.33 28.55 27.99
CA LEU A 41 -6.37 27.36 28.84
C LEU A 41 -6.99 27.64 30.21
N LYS A 42 -7.42 28.89 30.50
CA LYS A 42 -7.80 29.34 31.86
C LYS A 42 -8.95 28.58 32.52
N ASP A 43 -9.82 27.92 31.74
CA ASP A 43 -10.93 27.12 32.27
C ASP A 43 -10.58 25.63 32.43
N SER A 44 -9.38 25.19 32.03
CA SER A 44 -8.95 23.80 32.26
C SER A 44 -8.32 23.68 33.65
N LYS A 45 -8.89 22.79 34.47
CA LYS A 45 -8.37 22.53 35.83
C LYS A 45 -6.97 21.90 35.83
N GLU A 46 -6.53 21.36 34.69
CA GLU A 46 -5.19 20.82 34.51
C GLU A 46 -4.61 21.20 33.11
N PRO A 47 -3.35 21.68 33.01
CA PRO A 47 -2.71 22.08 31.75
C PRO A 47 -2.34 20.92 30.79
N GLN A 48 -2.62 19.68 31.20
CA GLN A 48 -2.11 18.43 30.62
C GLN A 48 -3.17 17.66 29.80
N ASP A 49 -4.37 18.24 29.62
CA ASP A 49 -5.53 17.63 28.95
C ASP A 49 -5.82 18.21 27.55
N LEU A 50 -4.78 18.60 26.79
CA LEU A 50 -4.97 19.38 25.56
C LEU A 50 -4.73 18.54 24.29
N PHE A 51 -5.81 17.97 23.74
CA PHE A 51 -5.78 17.43 22.39
C PHE A 51 -6.06 18.54 21.36
N ARG A 52 -5.17 18.64 20.37
CA ARG A 52 -5.26 19.60 19.24
C ARG A 52 -5.43 18.81 17.96
N LEU A 53 -6.41 19.17 17.15
CA LEU A 53 -6.66 18.51 15.87
C LEU A 53 -6.48 19.51 14.72
N LEU A 54 -5.78 19.07 13.67
CA LEU A 54 -5.63 19.80 12.42
C LEU A 54 -6.42 19.04 11.36
N GLU A 55 -7.35 19.71 10.67
CA GLU A 55 -8.20 19.06 9.66
C GLU A 55 -8.52 20.00 8.49
N ASP A 56 -8.87 19.42 7.35
CA ASP A 56 -9.49 20.16 6.23
C ASP A 56 -10.89 20.71 6.59
N CYS A 57 -11.42 21.58 5.72
CA CYS A 57 -12.75 22.15 5.94
C CYS A 57 -13.89 21.12 5.83
N ASP A 58 -13.72 20.09 5.00
CA ASP A 58 -14.77 19.15 4.62
C ASP A 58 -15.16 18.22 5.78
N HIS A 59 -14.20 17.87 6.64
CA HIS A 59 -14.44 16.98 7.77
C HIS A 59 -14.83 17.72 9.06
N LEU A 60 -14.72 19.05 9.10
CA LEU A 60 -14.97 19.84 10.31
C LEU A 60 -16.36 19.60 10.94
N PRO A 61 -17.48 19.55 10.18
CA PRO A 61 -18.79 19.22 10.74
C PRO A 61 -18.86 17.82 11.36
N ALA A 62 -18.17 16.84 10.79
CA ALA A 62 -18.13 15.48 11.33
C ALA A 62 -17.32 15.47 12.64
N LEU A 63 -16.21 16.19 12.69
CA LEU A 63 -15.40 16.36 13.90
C LEU A 63 -16.18 17.03 15.03
N LEU A 64 -16.93 18.10 14.75
CA LEU A 64 -17.74 18.77 15.77
C LEU A 64 -18.85 17.88 16.34
N LYS A 65 -19.35 16.89 15.58
CA LYS A 65 -20.28 15.87 16.10
C LYS A 65 -19.59 14.88 17.03
N ILE A 66 -18.31 14.58 16.79
CA ILE A 66 -17.53 13.62 17.57
C ILE A 66 -16.92 14.28 18.81
N ALA A 67 -16.59 15.58 18.73
CA ALA A 67 -15.93 16.35 19.78
C ALA A 67 -16.55 16.21 21.18
N PRO A 68 -17.89 16.15 21.37
CA PRO A 68 -18.48 15.89 22.69
C PRO A 68 -18.09 14.54 23.33
N HIS A 69 -17.66 13.57 22.51
CA HIS A 69 -17.15 12.28 22.96
C HIS A 69 -15.63 12.26 23.20
N CYS A 70 -14.95 13.39 22.93
CA CYS A 70 -13.51 13.57 23.07
C CYS A 70 -13.25 14.58 24.20
N PRO A 71 -13.25 14.16 25.48
CA PRO A 71 -13.25 15.06 26.63
C PRO A 71 -11.99 15.92 26.76
N THR A 72 -10.93 15.63 26.01
CA THR A 72 -9.66 16.35 26.00
C THR A 72 -9.46 17.23 24.76
N LEU A 73 -10.33 17.13 23.74
CA LEU A 73 -10.30 18.03 22.60
C LEU A 73 -10.72 19.44 23.05
N ARG A 74 -9.88 20.44 22.76
CA ARG A 74 -10.14 21.86 23.09
C ARG A 74 -9.96 22.78 21.91
N VAL A 75 -9.08 22.41 20.98
CA VAL A 75 -8.70 23.26 19.86
C VAL A 75 -8.78 22.44 18.57
N ILE A 76 -9.50 22.99 17.59
CA ILE A 76 -9.46 22.53 16.20
C ILE A 76 -8.84 23.63 15.36
N VAL A 77 -7.91 23.26 14.50
CA VAL A 77 -7.30 24.12 13.49
C VAL A 77 -7.78 23.63 12.13
N THR A 78 -8.37 24.50 11.33
CA THR A 78 -8.72 24.18 9.94
C THR A 78 -7.63 24.66 8.97
N MET A 79 -7.25 23.79 8.03
CA MET A 79 -6.25 24.09 7.00
C MET A 79 -6.80 24.99 5.90
N ASP A 80 -8.11 24.88 5.62
CA ASP A 80 -8.75 25.54 4.48
C ASP A 80 -9.57 26.76 4.91
N ALA A 81 -9.76 27.67 3.96
CA ALA A 81 -10.59 28.84 4.16
C ALA A 81 -12.08 28.50 4.02
N PHE A 82 -12.91 28.99 4.93
CA PHE A 82 -14.36 28.94 4.81
C PHE A 82 -14.92 30.22 4.20
N PRO A 83 -16.04 30.15 3.46
CA PRO A 83 -16.85 31.32 3.19
C PRO A 83 -17.26 32.00 4.51
N PRO A 84 -17.23 33.35 4.60
CA PRO A 84 -17.48 34.05 5.87
C PRO A 84 -18.78 33.65 6.59
N SER A 85 -19.86 33.45 5.84
CA SER A 85 -21.15 33.03 6.38
C SER A 85 -21.16 31.62 6.96
N GLU A 86 -20.39 30.70 6.38
CA GLU A 86 -20.26 29.32 6.89
C GLU A 86 -19.35 29.28 8.11
N TRP A 87 -18.28 30.09 8.08
CA TRP A 87 -17.35 30.24 9.19
C TRP A 87 -18.06 30.70 10.47
N GLU A 88 -18.92 31.71 10.40
CA GLU A 88 -19.68 32.20 11.56
C GLU A 88 -20.55 31.09 12.18
N ILE A 89 -21.24 30.30 11.37
CA ILE A 89 -22.09 29.20 11.82
C ILE A 89 -21.25 28.11 12.52
N ILE A 90 -20.14 27.72 11.90
CA ILE A 90 -19.25 26.69 12.43
C ILE A 90 -18.57 27.16 13.73
N GLN A 91 -18.16 28.43 13.79
CA GLN A 91 -17.62 29.02 15.03
C GLN A 91 -18.65 29.00 16.16
N GLN A 92 -19.91 29.35 15.89
CA GLN A 92 -20.98 29.29 16.90
C GLN A 92 -21.21 27.86 17.38
N TRP A 93 -21.21 26.87 16.48
CA TRP A 93 -21.33 25.47 16.85
C TRP A 93 -20.15 25.01 17.70
N ALA A 94 -18.91 25.29 17.30
CA ALA A 94 -17.72 24.95 18.06
C ALA A 94 -17.75 25.57 19.47
N GLN A 95 -18.12 26.85 19.59
CA GLN A 95 -18.29 27.53 20.88
C GLN A 95 -19.35 26.86 21.77
N SER A 96 -20.48 26.43 21.19
CA SER A 96 -21.56 25.77 21.94
C SER A 96 -21.14 24.45 22.60
N ILE A 97 -20.07 23.81 22.10
CA ILE A 97 -19.48 22.59 22.64
C ILE A 97 -18.09 22.82 23.27
N ASN A 98 -17.76 24.08 23.58
CA ASN A 98 -16.50 24.49 24.22
C ASN A 98 -15.23 24.12 23.44
N ILE A 99 -15.30 24.19 22.11
CA ILE A 99 -14.15 24.02 21.20
C ILE A 99 -13.74 25.37 20.62
N LYS A 100 -12.44 25.67 20.70
CA LYS A 100 -11.83 26.80 20.01
C LYS A 100 -11.46 26.42 18.60
N LEU A 101 -11.84 27.27 17.65
CA LEU A 101 -11.57 27.06 16.24
C LEU A 101 -10.60 28.13 15.74
N TYR A 102 -9.53 27.70 15.10
CA TYR A 102 -8.54 28.57 14.46
C TYR A 102 -8.39 28.19 12.99
N THR A 103 -8.09 29.17 12.15
CA THR A 103 -7.58 28.89 10.80
C THR A 103 -6.08 28.63 10.87
N PHE A 104 -5.53 27.95 9.87
CA PHE A 104 -4.09 27.77 9.77
C PHE A 104 -3.36 29.12 9.65
N SER A 105 -3.95 30.11 8.97
CA SER A 105 -3.42 31.47 8.90
C SER A 105 -3.34 32.16 10.27
N ASP A 106 -4.28 31.90 11.18
CA ASP A 106 -4.20 32.40 12.56
C ASP A 106 -2.99 31.80 13.29
N VAL A 107 -2.76 30.50 13.11
CA VAL A 107 -1.62 29.78 13.69
C VAL A 107 -0.30 30.31 13.13
N GLU A 108 -0.20 30.53 11.82
CA GLU A 108 0.97 31.12 11.20
C GLU A 108 1.25 32.56 11.68
N ALA A 109 0.19 33.38 11.82
CA ALA A 109 0.33 34.75 12.30
C ALA A 109 0.89 34.79 13.73
N ARG A 110 0.43 33.88 14.59
CA ARG A 110 0.96 33.72 15.95
C ARG A 110 2.39 33.22 15.95
N GLY A 111 2.71 32.20 15.15
CA GLY A 111 4.08 31.68 15.04
C GLY A 111 5.09 32.72 14.51
N ARG A 112 4.65 33.65 13.65
CA ARG A 112 5.50 34.80 13.22
C ARG A 112 5.75 35.81 14.33
N ALA A 113 4.82 35.95 15.27
CA ALA A 113 4.95 36.87 16.40
C ALA A 113 5.84 36.29 17.51
N ASP A 114 5.88 34.97 17.65
CA ASP A 114 6.67 34.24 18.66
C ASP A 114 7.44 33.08 18.01
N LEU A 115 8.59 33.40 17.43
CA LEU A 115 9.42 32.43 16.71
C LEU A 115 10.18 31.53 17.69
N LEU A 116 9.95 30.22 17.59
CA LEU A 116 10.73 29.22 18.29
C LEU A 116 12.00 28.85 17.51
N SER A 117 13.07 28.55 18.24
CA SER A 117 14.28 28.01 17.64
C SER A 117 14.06 26.55 17.24
N PRO A 118 14.44 26.14 16.01
CA PRO A 118 14.35 24.74 15.61
C PRO A 118 15.22 23.85 16.49
N GLY A 119 14.66 22.74 16.99
CA GLY A 119 15.40 21.75 17.77
C GLY A 119 14.62 21.27 18.99
N PRO A 120 15.21 20.36 19.79
CA PRO A 120 14.65 20.03 21.09
C PRO A 120 14.69 21.24 22.01
N GLU A 121 13.69 21.36 22.88
CA GLU A 121 13.73 22.31 23.98
C GLU A 121 14.90 22.00 24.92
N PRO A 122 15.51 23.01 25.58
CA PRO A 122 16.55 22.79 26.57
C PRO A 122 16.09 21.81 27.66
N GLY A 123 16.84 20.72 27.88
CA GLY A 123 16.50 19.66 28.84
C GLY A 123 15.63 18.52 28.30
N GLU A 124 15.23 18.58 27.03
CA GLU A 124 14.50 17.49 26.34
C GLU A 124 15.38 16.66 25.40
N GLU A 125 16.71 16.81 25.46
CA GLU A 125 17.65 16.18 24.52
C GLU A 125 17.54 14.64 24.54
N ASP A 126 17.29 14.06 25.71
CA ASP A 126 17.11 12.61 25.88
C ASP A 126 15.77 12.10 25.33
N ILE A 127 14.69 12.85 25.54
CA ILE A 127 13.35 12.50 25.02
C ILE A 127 13.33 12.69 23.50
N SER A 128 14.01 13.71 22.99
CA SER A 128 14.03 14.06 21.57
C SER A 128 14.51 12.95 20.66
N LYS A 129 15.33 12.01 21.15
CA LYS A 129 15.80 10.87 20.34
C LYS A 129 14.66 9.91 20.06
N ASN A 130 13.80 9.62 21.04
CA ASN A 130 12.69 8.66 20.93
C ASN A 130 11.32 9.32 21.10
N ARG A 131 11.20 10.59 20.71
CA ARG A 131 9.93 11.33 20.77
C ARG A 131 8.95 10.68 19.83
N VAL A 132 7.75 10.39 20.28
CA VAL A 132 6.66 9.92 19.45
C VAL A 132 6.23 11.09 18.58
N VAL A 133 6.41 10.93 17.29
CA VAL A 133 6.12 11.96 16.27
C VAL A 133 4.83 11.64 15.51
N ALA A 134 4.38 10.38 15.57
CA ALA A 134 3.10 9.99 15.00
C ALA A 134 2.53 8.73 15.65
N ILE A 135 1.20 8.62 15.63
CA ILE A 135 0.48 7.37 15.82
C ILE A 135 -0.19 7.03 14.50
N SER A 136 0.18 5.90 13.91
CA SER A 136 -0.39 5.45 12.64
C SER A 136 -1.33 4.29 12.87
N TYR A 137 -2.64 4.53 12.73
CA TYR A 137 -3.63 3.47 12.88
C TYR A 137 -3.62 2.52 11.68
N THR A 138 -3.48 1.22 11.97
CA THR A 138 -3.56 0.17 10.96
C THR A 138 -4.84 -0.65 11.14
N SER A 139 -5.62 -0.76 10.07
CA SER A 139 -6.71 -1.73 10.01
C SER A 139 -6.09 -3.09 9.65
N GLY A 140 -5.63 -3.83 10.65
CA GLY A 140 -5.23 -5.22 10.47
C GLY A 140 -6.39 -6.08 9.94
N THR A 141 -6.08 -7.26 9.43
CA THR A 141 -7.10 -8.20 8.94
C THR A 141 -7.95 -8.82 10.05
N THR A 142 -7.81 -8.48 11.34
CA THR A 142 -8.44 -9.22 12.45
C THR A 142 -8.83 -8.38 13.69
N GLY A 143 -9.41 -7.17 13.56
CA GLY A 143 -9.96 -6.46 14.73
C GLY A 143 -10.06 -4.95 14.60
N ASP A 144 -10.21 -4.28 15.75
CA ASP A 144 -10.17 -2.82 15.87
C ASP A 144 -8.81 -2.24 15.39
N PRO A 145 -8.79 -1.02 14.83
CA PRO A 145 -7.55 -0.40 14.38
C PRO A 145 -6.52 -0.29 15.51
N LYS A 146 -5.28 -0.71 15.25
CA LYS A 146 -4.18 -0.60 16.21
C LYS A 146 -3.34 0.63 15.90
N GLY A 147 -3.11 1.50 16.89
CA GLY A 147 -2.27 2.68 16.73
C GLY A 147 -0.80 2.32 16.83
N VAL A 148 -0.09 2.20 15.70
CA VAL A 148 1.35 1.95 15.70
C VAL A 148 2.09 3.19 16.15
N VAL A 149 2.92 3.06 17.18
CA VAL A 149 3.70 4.18 17.72
C VAL A 149 4.92 4.41 16.85
N ILE A 150 5.12 5.65 16.40
CA ILE A 150 6.25 6.04 15.58
C ILE A 150 7.08 7.08 16.31
N THR A 151 8.35 6.77 16.54
CA THR A 151 9.30 7.69 17.16
C THR A 151 10.15 8.45 16.14
N SER A 152 10.77 9.55 16.57
CA SER A 152 11.77 10.31 15.82
C SER A 152 12.94 9.45 15.38
N SER A 153 13.43 8.54 16.24
CA SER A 153 14.42 7.51 15.87
C SER A 153 13.90 6.64 14.73
N ASN A 154 12.67 6.11 14.84
CA ASN A 154 12.13 5.23 13.80
C ASN A 154 12.09 5.94 12.44
N LEU A 155 11.59 7.19 12.43
CA LEU A 155 11.52 8.02 11.25
C LEU A 155 12.90 8.36 10.68
N LEU A 156 13.85 8.76 11.54
CA LEU A 156 15.21 9.13 11.14
C LEU A 156 15.93 7.95 10.48
N TYR A 157 15.98 6.78 11.14
CA TYR A 157 16.70 5.62 10.61
C TYR A 157 16.05 5.06 9.34
N ALA A 158 14.71 5.08 9.24
CA ALA A 158 14.01 4.74 8.01
C ALA A 158 14.37 5.71 6.87
N THR A 159 14.33 7.01 7.15
CA THR A 159 14.66 8.07 6.18
C THR A 159 16.10 7.93 5.69
N LEU A 160 17.07 7.79 6.58
CA LEU A 160 18.49 7.61 6.22
C LEU A 160 18.71 6.34 5.40
N SER A 161 18.09 5.23 5.80
CA SER A 161 18.18 3.95 5.11
C SER A 161 17.63 3.99 3.68
N ILE A 162 16.49 4.64 3.47
CA ILE A 162 15.91 4.83 2.13
C ILE A 162 16.71 5.86 1.33
N ALA A 163 17.07 6.99 1.94
CA ALA A 163 17.82 8.07 1.29
C ALA A 163 19.18 7.60 0.79
N ALA A 164 19.82 6.65 1.48
CA ALA A 164 21.05 6.07 1.00
C ALA A 164 20.81 5.25 -0.31
N GLY A 165 19.61 4.68 -0.49
CA GLY A 165 19.27 3.69 -1.52
C GLY A 165 18.67 4.17 -2.84
N TYR A 166 18.29 5.44 -2.98
CA TYR A 166 17.64 5.91 -4.21
C TYR A 166 18.58 5.84 -5.42
N SER A 167 18.01 5.80 -6.63
CA SER A 167 18.76 5.59 -7.89
C SER A 167 19.94 6.56 -8.01
N ASP A 168 21.12 6.07 -8.40
CA ASP A 168 22.31 6.90 -8.67
C ASP A 168 22.02 8.02 -9.68
N ARG A 169 21.04 7.82 -10.55
CA ARG A 169 20.57 8.80 -11.53
C ARG A 169 19.91 10.03 -10.90
N LEU A 170 19.52 9.96 -9.62
CA LEU A 170 19.00 11.10 -8.86
C LEU A 170 20.08 11.82 -8.05
N LYS A 171 21.30 11.26 -7.94
CA LYS A 171 22.39 11.91 -7.21
C LYS A 171 22.86 13.15 -7.95
N GLY A 172 23.05 14.25 -7.21
CA GLY A 172 23.56 15.51 -7.76
C GLY A 172 22.53 16.31 -8.57
N ILE A 173 21.26 15.90 -8.59
CA ILE A 173 20.17 16.69 -9.17
C ILE A 173 19.15 17.08 -8.11
N HIS A 174 18.51 18.22 -8.30
CA HIS A 174 17.34 18.63 -7.53
C HIS A 174 16.12 17.84 -8.01
N TRP A 175 15.86 16.70 -7.37
CA TRP A 175 14.81 15.79 -7.83
C TRP A 175 13.41 16.21 -7.33
N LYS A 176 12.39 15.64 -7.97
CA LYS A 176 10.98 16.02 -7.84
C LYS A 176 10.15 14.78 -7.51
N LEU A 177 9.42 14.80 -6.39
CA LEU A 177 8.48 13.77 -5.94
C LEU A 177 7.04 14.21 -6.26
N LEU A 178 6.26 13.34 -6.88
CA LEU A 178 4.79 13.49 -6.91
C LEU A 178 4.20 12.71 -5.74
N SER A 179 3.75 13.42 -4.70
CA SER A 179 3.02 12.86 -3.56
C SER A 179 1.56 12.66 -3.96
N PHE A 180 1.15 11.39 -4.05
CA PHE A 180 -0.20 11.01 -4.49
C PHE A 180 -0.93 10.12 -3.51
N LEU A 181 -0.22 9.43 -2.60
CA LEU A 181 -0.88 8.65 -1.55
C LEU A 181 -1.20 9.57 -0.37
N PRO A 182 -2.22 9.24 0.44
CA PRO A 182 -2.53 10.04 1.63
C PRO A 182 -1.39 10.00 2.65
N LEU A 183 -1.11 11.14 3.30
CA LEU A 183 -0.09 11.27 4.35
C LEU A 183 -0.39 10.41 5.60
N GLY A 184 -1.66 10.02 5.78
CA GLY A 184 -2.06 9.04 6.78
C GLY A 184 -1.47 7.64 6.55
N HIS A 185 -1.06 7.32 5.32
CA HIS A 185 -0.41 6.07 5.00
C HIS A 185 1.12 6.19 5.14
N ILE A 186 1.73 5.23 5.84
CA ILE A 186 3.15 5.28 6.19
C ILE A 186 4.10 5.36 4.98
N TYR A 187 3.66 4.80 3.85
CA TYR A 187 4.46 4.78 2.62
C TYR A 187 4.71 6.19 2.07
N GLU A 188 3.69 7.06 2.00
CA GLU A 188 3.92 8.43 1.52
C GLU A 188 4.73 9.23 2.54
N ARG A 189 4.40 9.08 3.83
CA ARG A 189 5.08 9.81 4.91
C ARG A 189 6.59 9.61 4.89
N VAL A 190 7.05 8.37 4.69
CA VAL A 190 8.49 8.11 4.63
C VAL A 190 9.12 8.67 3.35
N LEU A 191 8.40 8.67 2.22
CA LEU A 191 8.89 9.22 0.96
C LEU A 191 9.01 10.75 1.01
N GLU A 192 8.02 11.43 1.58
CA GLU A 192 8.09 12.88 1.82
C GLU A 192 9.24 13.21 2.78
N SER A 193 9.44 12.41 3.83
CA SER A 193 10.57 12.59 4.76
C SER A 193 11.92 12.44 4.06
N VAL A 194 12.05 11.49 3.14
CA VAL A 194 13.25 11.33 2.28
C VAL A 194 13.42 12.50 1.32
N ALA A 195 12.33 12.97 0.70
CA ALA A 195 12.36 14.13 -0.18
C ALA A 195 12.83 15.39 0.57
N LEU A 196 12.27 15.65 1.76
CA LEU A 196 12.69 16.75 2.63
C LEU A 196 14.16 16.61 3.04
N TYR A 197 14.59 15.42 3.48
CA TYR A 197 15.98 15.15 3.86
C TYR A 197 16.96 15.38 2.70
N CYS A 198 16.56 15.04 1.48
CA CYS A 198 17.38 15.25 0.28
C CYS A 198 17.25 16.64 -0.34
N GLY A 199 16.44 17.54 0.23
CA GLY A 199 16.17 18.87 -0.32
C GLY A 199 15.40 18.85 -1.65
N ALA A 200 14.63 17.80 -1.92
CA ALA A 200 13.84 17.64 -3.14
C ALA A 200 12.56 18.50 -3.13
N THR A 201 11.92 18.65 -4.30
CA THR A 201 10.60 19.29 -4.40
C THR A 201 9.49 18.24 -4.31
N ILE A 202 8.47 18.49 -3.49
CA ILE A 202 7.26 17.68 -3.40
C ILE A 202 6.12 18.43 -4.08
N ALA A 203 5.42 17.79 -5.00
CA ALA A 203 4.13 18.26 -5.50
C ALA A 203 3.03 17.34 -4.97
N PHE A 204 1.98 17.94 -4.42
CA PHE A 204 0.79 17.22 -3.96
C PHE A 204 -0.19 17.06 -5.13
N SER A 205 -0.65 15.83 -5.34
CA SER A 205 -1.68 15.53 -6.36
C SER A 205 -3.01 16.20 -6.04
N GLN A 206 -3.91 16.26 -7.03
CA GLN A 206 -5.29 16.71 -6.83
C GLN A 206 -6.15 15.72 -6.02
N CYS A 207 -5.55 14.70 -5.39
CA CYS A 207 -6.22 13.62 -4.66
C CYS A 207 -7.23 12.81 -5.49
N ASP A 208 -7.19 12.92 -6.83
CA ASP A 208 -8.00 12.12 -7.75
C ASP A 208 -7.11 11.08 -8.47
N PRO A 209 -7.25 9.78 -8.17
CA PRO A 209 -6.50 8.72 -8.84
C PRO A 209 -6.69 8.67 -10.37
N ALA A 210 -7.77 9.23 -10.90
CA ALA A 210 -7.99 9.32 -12.35
C ALA A 210 -7.09 10.37 -13.01
N LYS A 211 -6.68 11.41 -12.28
CA LYS A 211 -5.82 12.50 -12.75
C LYS A 211 -4.34 12.29 -12.51
N PHE A 212 -3.94 11.17 -11.92
CA PHE A 212 -2.55 10.86 -11.59
C PHE A 212 -1.55 11.12 -12.75
N LEU A 213 -1.87 10.66 -13.97
CA LEU A 213 -0.99 10.87 -15.13
C LEU A 213 -1.03 12.32 -15.64
N GLU A 214 -2.14 13.04 -15.44
CA GLU A 214 -2.25 14.46 -15.76
C GLU A 214 -1.39 15.31 -14.82
N ASP A 215 -1.46 15.04 -13.51
CA ASP A 215 -0.61 15.68 -12.51
C ASP A 215 0.87 15.39 -12.78
N ALA A 216 1.21 14.14 -13.11
CA ALA A 216 2.56 13.77 -13.51
C ALA A 216 3.02 14.46 -14.81
N GLN A 217 2.13 14.65 -15.79
CA GLN A 217 2.43 15.40 -17.02
C GLN A 217 2.75 16.86 -16.76
N PHE A 218 1.96 17.50 -15.89
CA PHE A 218 2.14 18.90 -15.53
C PHE A 218 3.45 19.10 -14.76
N PHE A 219 3.67 18.32 -13.71
CA PHE A 219 4.79 18.51 -12.79
C PHE A 219 6.12 17.92 -13.27
N LYS A 220 6.05 16.90 -14.13
CA LYS A 220 7.20 16.14 -14.65
C LYS A 220 8.09 15.58 -13.52
N PRO A 221 7.58 14.66 -12.68
CA PRO A 221 8.33 14.16 -11.54
C PRO A 221 9.55 13.33 -11.98
N HIS A 222 10.59 13.33 -11.14
CA HIS A 222 11.74 12.44 -11.28
C HIS A 222 11.51 11.12 -10.53
N MET A 223 10.80 11.19 -9.40
CA MET A 223 10.39 10.06 -8.58
C MET A 223 8.86 9.92 -8.57
N LEU A 224 8.39 8.74 -8.96
CA LEU A 224 6.96 8.45 -9.08
C LEU A 224 6.59 7.21 -8.25
N PRO A 225 6.10 7.39 -7.01
CA PRO A 225 5.60 6.27 -6.23
C PRO A 225 4.30 5.75 -6.79
N GLY A 226 3.95 4.51 -6.42
CA GLY A 226 2.73 3.88 -6.89
C GLY A 226 2.38 2.61 -6.13
N VAL A 227 1.15 2.15 -6.33
CA VAL A 227 0.65 0.88 -5.79
C VAL A 227 0.24 -0.06 -6.92
N PRO A 228 0.22 -1.39 -6.69
CA PRO A 228 -0.03 -2.35 -7.77
C PRO A 228 -1.31 -2.10 -8.58
N ARG A 229 -2.40 -1.66 -7.93
CA ARG A 229 -3.66 -1.32 -8.62
C ARG A 229 -3.45 -0.24 -9.69
N MET A 230 -2.72 0.81 -9.36
CA MET A 230 -2.40 1.92 -10.27
C MET A 230 -1.49 1.44 -11.41
N TRP A 231 -0.43 0.71 -11.07
CA TRP A 231 0.50 0.15 -12.06
C TRP A 231 -0.18 -0.82 -13.03
N ASN A 232 -1.08 -1.67 -12.53
CA ASN A 232 -1.89 -2.58 -13.34
C ASN A 232 -2.75 -1.81 -14.34
N ARG A 233 -3.42 -0.73 -13.92
CA ARG A 233 -4.22 0.14 -14.82
C ARG A 233 -3.37 0.72 -15.96
N ILE A 234 -2.20 1.28 -15.64
CA ILE A 234 -1.27 1.83 -16.64
C ILE A 234 -0.78 0.73 -17.59
N SER A 235 -0.39 -0.43 -17.04
CA SER A 235 0.08 -1.57 -17.83
C SER A 235 -0.99 -2.12 -18.77
N SER A 236 -2.25 -2.10 -18.33
CA SER A 236 -3.41 -2.55 -19.09
C SER A 236 -3.66 -1.63 -20.28
N ALA A 237 -3.64 -0.32 -20.06
CA ALA A 237 -3.76 0.69 -21.12
C ALA A 237 -2.65 0.55 -22.18
N ILE A 238 -1.40 0.30 -21.77
CA ILE A 238 -0.29 0.03 -22.70
C ILE A 238 -0.53 -1.28 -23.48
N THR A 239 -0.96 -2.32 -22.76
CA THR A 239 -1.23 -3.64 -23.35
C THR A 239 -2.37 -3.59 -24.37
N ASP A 240 -3.39 -2.75 -24.16
CA ASP A 240 -4.48 -2.58 -25.12
C ASP A 240 -4.04 -1.81 -26.36
N GLN A 241 -3.17 -0.79 -26.21
CA GLN A 241 -2.50 -0.18 -27.36
C GLN A 241 -1.62 -1.17 -28.13
N MET A 242 -0.97 -2.11 -27.43
CA MET A 242 -0.21 -3.19 -28.06
C MET A 242 -1.12 -4.15 -28.83
N LYS A 243 -2.35 -4.41 -28.40
CA LYS A 243 -3.30 -5.28 -29.13
C LYS A 243 -3.93 -4.61 -30.34
N ALA A 244 -3.85 -3.29 -30.45
CA ALA A 244 -4.45 -2.56 -31.57
C ALA A 244 -3.95 -3.10 -32.93
N PRO A 245 -4.85 -3.25 -33.93
CA PRO A 245 -4.47 -3.66 -35.26
C PRO A 245 -3.65 -2.57 -35.97
N GLY A 246 -2.96 -2.96 -37.05
CA GLY A 246 -2.18 -2.04 -37.88
C GLY A 246 -0.74 -1.78 -37.39
N LEU A 247 -0.07 -0.86 -38.09
CA LEU A 247 1.37 -0.64 -37.96
C LEU A 247 1.77 -0.08 -36.58
N LYS A 248 0.95 0.80 -35.99
CA LYS A 248 1.23 1.39 -34.67
C LYS A 248 1.29 0.31 -33.57
N GLY A 249 0.29 -0.57 -33.51
CA GLY A 249 0.27 -1.69 -32.56
C GLY A 249 1.39 -2.69 -32.84
N ALA A 250 1.67 -3.00 -34.12
CA ALA A 250 2.78 -3.88 -34.50
C ALA A 250 4.16 -3.32 -34.08
N LEU A 251 4.39 -2.03 -34.30
CA LEU A 251 5.60 -1.33 -33.90
C LEU A 251 5.77 -1.33 -32.37
N LEU A 252 4.71 -1.02 -31.62
CA LEU A 252 4.75 -1.04 -30.16
C LEU A 252 5.03 -2.45 -29.61
N ARG A 253 4.37 -3.49 -30.15
CA ARG A 253 4.64 -4.89 -29.78
C ARG A 253 6.10 -5.26 -30.02
N LYS A 254 6.64 -4.93 -31.20
CA LYS A 254 8.05 -5.21 -31.53
C LYS A 254 9.01 -4.44 -30.63
N ALA A 255 8.76 -3.15 -30.41
CA ALA A 255 9.60 -2.30 -29.57
C ALA A 255 9.66 -2.78 -28.12
N VAL A 256 8.50 -3.13 -27.53
CA VAL A 256 8.42 -3.69 -26.18
C VAL A 256 9.14 -5.03 -26.10
N ALA A 257 8.88 -5.95 -27.03
CA ALA A 257 9.52 -7.26 -27.06
C ALA A 257 11.05 -7.15 -27.17
N THR A 258 11.56 -6.27 -28.03
CA THR A 258 13.02 -6.03 -28.14
C THR A 258 13.60 -5.49 -26.84
N LYS A 259 12.95 -4.53 -26.17
CA LYS A 259 13.47 -3.99 -24.91
C LYS A 259 13.41 -4.99 -23.75
N ILE A 260 12.38 -5.84 -23.70
CA ILE A 260 12.32 -6.93 -22.72
C ILE A 260 13.48 -7.90 -22.97
N ALA A 261 13.69 -8.33 -24.22
CA ALA A 261 14.81 -9.22 -24.55
C ALA A 261 16.18 -8.60 -24.20
N ASN A 262 16.39 -7.31 -24.53
CA ASN A 262 17.61 -6.60 -24.16
C ASN A 262 17.81 -6.54 -22.64
N TRP A 263 16.73 -6.33 -21.89
CA TRP A 263 16.75 -6.31 -20.44
C TRP A 263 17.04 -7.71 -19.85
N GLU A 264 16.46 -8.77 -20.40
CA GLU A 264 16.74 -10.15 -20.00
C GLU A 264 18.19 -10.57 -20.30
N GLU A 265 18.80 -10.02 -21.34
CA GLU A 265 20.19 -10.29 -21.69
C GLU A 265 21.17 -9.47 -20.84
N THR A 266 21.00 -8.14 -20.86
CA THR A 266 21.98 -7.15 -20.38
C THR A 266 21.54 -6.37 -19.14
N GLY A 267 20.25 -6.44 -18.79
CA GLY A 267 19.62 -5.59 -17.77
C GLY A 267 19.31 -4.16 -18.21
N GLN A 268 19.69 -3.75 -19.43
CA GLN A 268 19.42 -2.39 -19.90
C GLN A 268 17.95 -2.19 -20.25
N VAL A 269 17.40 -1.05 -19.85
CA VAL A 269 15.99 -0.68 -20.08
C VAL A 269 15.82 0.38 -21.16
N THR A 270 16.89 0.69 -21.91
CA THR A 270 16.95 1.74 -22.93
C THR A 270 17.29 1.15 -24.30
N HIS A 271 16.83 1.80 -25.36
CA HIS A 271 17.13 1.43 -26.74
C HIS A 271 17.10 2.68 -27.64
N THR A 272 18.21 3.01 -28.30
CA THR A 272 18.39 4.28 -29.04
C THR A 272 17.25 4.61 -30.00
N VAL A 273 16.88 3.67 -30.88
CA VAL A 273 15.83 3.90 -31.90
C VAL A 273 14.42 3.92 -31.30
N TYR A 274 14.03 2.86 -30.59
CA TYR A 274 12.68 2.77 -30.04
C TYR A 274 12.39 3.79 -28.94
N ASP A 275 13.40 4.22 -28.17
CA ASP A 275 13.19 5.25 -27.16
C ASP A 275 12.83 6.59 -27.79
N ALA A 276 13.46 6.94 -28.91
CA ALA A 276 13.15 8.17 -29.64
C ALA A 276 11.79 8.09 -30.37
N LEU A 277 11.48 6.95 -31.00
CA LEU A 277 10.31 6.79 -31.86
C LEU A 277 9.02 6.43 -31.11
N VAL A 278 9.12 5.55 -30.10
CA VAL A 278 7.98 4.93 -29.41
C VAL A 278 7.90 5.41 -27.96
N PHE A 279 8.93 5.12 -27.16
CA PHE A 279 8.84 5.33 -25.70
C PHE A 279 8.89 6.79 -25.30
N ARG A 280 9.39 7.71 -26.12
CA ARG A 280 9.26 9.16 -25.89
C ARG A 280 7.82 9.58 -25.64
N LYS A 281 6.86 9.02 -26.39
CA LYS A 281 5.43 9.32 -26.23
C LYS A 281 4.85 8.70 -24.96
N ILE A 282 5.28 7.49 -24.61
CA ILE A 282 4.84 6.81 -23.38
C ILE A 282 5.38 7.54 -22.15
N LYS A 283 6.67 7.90 -22.14
CA LYS A 283 7.29 8.69 -21.06
C LYS A 283 6.62 10.04 -20.90
N ALA A 284 6.22 10.68 -22.01
CA ALA A 284 5.49 11.95 -21.96
C ALA A 284 4.18 11.84 -21.18
N LEU A 285 3.56 10.65 -21.08
CA LEU A 285 2.35 10.45 -20.26
C LEU A 285 2.58 10.63 -18.75
N ALA A 286 3.83 10.58 -18.29
CA ALA A 286 4.23 10.88 -16.92
C ALA A 286 5.22 12.07 -16.87
N GLY A 287 5.11 12.99 -17.84
CA GLY A 287 5.90 14.22 -17.89
C GLY A 287 7.32 14.09 -18.46
N GLY A 288 7.77 12.88 -18.80
CA GLY A 288 9.00 12.64 -19.57
C GLY A 288 10.31 12.62 -18.77
N GLU A 289 10.29 13.05 -17.51
CA GLU A 289 11.47 13.19 -16.63
C GLU A 289 11.60 12.07 -15.57
N VAL A 290 10.68 11.10 -15.57
CA VAL A 290 10.70 10.00 -14.60
C VAL A 290 12.01 9.20 -14.70
N ILE A 291 12.70 9.11 -13.57
CA ILE A 291 13.96 8.37 -13.39
C ILE A 291 13.71 7.14 -12.53
N PHE A 292 12.94 7.30 -11.45
CA PHE A 292 12.75 6.29 -10.42
C PHE A 292 11.26 6.09 -10.11
N MET A 293 10.80 4.86 -10.22
CA MET A 293 9.45 4.43 -9.88
C MET A 293 9.53 3.41 -8.75
N THR A 294 8.54 3.43 -7.87
CA THR A 294 8.48 2.49 -6.74
C THR A 294 7.08 1.88 -6.65
N THR A 295 7.02 0.61 -6.27
CA THR A 295 5.78 -0.05 -5.88
C THR A 295 5.93 -0.65 -4.49
N GLY A 296 4.87 -0.56 -3.70
CA GLY A 296 4.83 -1.10 -2.35
C GLY A 296 3.42 -1.42 -1.94
N SER A 297 3.22 -1.66 -0.64
CA SER A 297 1.96 -2.11 -0.06
C SER A 297 1.57 -3.53 -0.47
N ALA A 298 1.51 -3.88 -1.75
CA ALA A 298 1.17 -5.24 -2.22
C ALA A 298 2.15 -5.76 -3.28
N PRO A 299 2.21 -7.09 -3.50
CA PRO A 299 3.02 -7.67 -4.57
C PRO A 299 2.58 -7.18 -5.96
N LEU A 300 3.53 -6.87 -6.82
CA LEU A 300 3.32 -6.61 -8.24
C LEU A 300 3.79 -7.82 -9.07
N ARG A 301 3.04 -8.17 -10.12
CA ARG A 301 3.43 -9.29 -10.99
C ARG A 301 4.71 -8.95 -11.76
N PRO A 302 5.66 -9.91 -11.91
CA PRO A 302 6.92 -9.69 -12.63
C PRO A 302 6.76 -9.18 -14.06
N ASP A 303 5.75 -9.65 -14.81
CA ASP A 303 5.50 -9.22 -16.19
C ASP A 303 5.02 -7.77 -16.28
N VAL A 304 4.16 -7.35 -15.34
CA VAL A 304 3.72 -5.95 -15.23
C VAL A 304 4.90 -5.05 -14.87
N HIS A 305 5.72 -5.49 -13.91
CA HIS A 305 6.94 -4.79 -13.51
C HIS A 305 7.91 -4.64 -14.69
N ALA A 306 8.19 -5.72 -15.43
CA ALA A 306 9.04 -5.70 -16.62
C ALA A 306 8.53 -4.72 -17.68
N LEU A 307 7.24 -4.81 -18.01
CA LEU A 307 6.59 -3.96 -19.01
C LEU A 307 6.73 -2.48 -18.65
N LEU A 308 6.37 -2.10 -17.42
CA LEU A 308 6.44 -0.71 -16.98
C LEU A 308 7.88 -0.21 -16.93
N LYS A 309 8.82 -1.04 -16.46
CA LYS A 309 10.24 -0.71 -16.41
C LYS A 309 10.81 -0.35 -17.80
N VAL A 310 10.53 -1.16 -18.83
CA VAL A 310 11.00 -0.88 -20.19
C VAL A 310 10.22 0.25 -20.86
N CYS A 311 8.93 0.39 -20.57
CA CYS A 311 8.08 1.43 -21.18
C CYS A 311 8.45 2.85 -20.73
N PHE A 312 8.80 3.02 -19.45
CA PHE A 312 9.19 4.32 -18.90
C PHE A 312 10.69 4.60 -18.98
N CYS A 313 11.52 3.64 -19.40
CA CYS A 313 12.99 3.74 -19.37
C CYS A 313 13.53 4.14 -17.99
N ALA A 314 12.83 3.71 -16.93
CA ALA A 314 13.07 4.14 -15.56
C ALA A 314 13.52 2.95 -14.71
N ASP A 315 14.21 3.25 -13.62
CA ASP A 315 14.38 2.29 -12.56
C ASP A 315 13.02 2.09 -11.90
N PHE A 316 12.63 0.83 -11.71
CA PHE A 316 11.37 0.48 -11.08
C PHE A 316 11.67 -0.58 -10.03
N VAL A 317 11.35 -0.30 -8.77
CA VAL A 317 11.64 -1.20 -7.65
C VAL A 317 10.36 -1.55 -6.89
N GLN A 318 10.30 -2.78 -6.40
CA GLN A 318 9.30 -3.21 -5.43
C GLN A 318 9.95 -3.19 -4.05
N GLY A 319 9.30 -2.54 -3.09
CA GLY A 319 9.73 -2.50 -1.69
C GLY A 319 8.79 -3.32 -0.80
N PHE A 320 9.34 -3.86 0.28
CA PHE A 320 8.58 -4.42 1.39
C PHE A 320 8.72 -3.51 2.61
N GLY A 321 7.60 -3.28 3.29
CA GLY A 321 7.54 -2.52 4.51
C GLY A 321 6.12 -2.53 5.07
N MET A 322 6.03 -2.27 6.37
CA MET A 322 4.79 -2.20 7.13
C MET A 322 4.78 -0.90 7.92
N THR A 323 3.66 -0.55 8.53
CA THR A 323 3.61 0.63 9.42
C THR A 323 4.56 0.45 10.60
N GLU A 324 4.60 -0.76 11.13
CA GLU A 324 5.47 -1.21 12.20
C GLU A 324 6.96 -1.15 11.85
N THR A 325 7.32 -1.03 10.57
CA THR A 325 8.71 -0.92 10.11
C THR A 325 9.00 0.39 9.38
N MET A 326 8.14 1.41 9.53
CA MET A 326 8.25 2.70 8.82
C MET A 326 8.36 2.55 7.30
N SER A 327 7.58 1.63 6.73
CA SER A 327 7.62 1.26 5.31
C SER A 327 9.02 0.82 4.82
N THR A 328 9.91 0.42 5.74
CA THR A 328 11.32 0.16 5.50
C THR A 328 11.68 -1.24 5.98
N GLY A 329 11.33 -2.27 5.23
CA GLY A 329 11.70 -3.66 5.52
C GLY A 329 12.84 -4.11 4.61
N ALA A 330 12.51 -4.27 3.34
CA ALA A 330 13.46 -4.59 2.28
C ALA A 330 13.25 -3.66 1.09
N LEU A 331 14.36 -3.19 0.52
CA LEU A 331 14.39 -2.33 -0.65
C LEU A 331 15.56 -2.78 -1.54
N LYS A 332 15.48 -2.51 -2.83
CA LYS A 332 16.54 -2.93 -3.76
C LYS A 332 17.82 -2.11 -3.49
N TYR A 333 18.89 -2.78 -3.01
CA TYR A 333 20.24 -2.22 -2.84
C TYR A 333 21.31 -3.08 -3.59
N ARG A 334 22.54 -2.57 -3.74
CA ARG A 334 23.72 -3.15 -4.40
C ARG A 334 24.85 -3.12 -3.37
N VAL A 335 25.72 -4.11 -3.48
CA VAL A 335 27.09 -4.12 -2.96
C VAL A 335 28.03 -3.51 -4.00
N SER A 336 28.64 -2.35 -3.73
CA SER A 336 29.87 -1.98 -4.44
C SER A 336 31.05 -2.41 -3.59
N HIS A 337 31.98 -3.14 -4.18
CA HIS A 337 33.24 -3.49 -3.53
C HIS A 337 33.98 -2.19 -3.18
N VAL A 338 34.46 -2.08 -1.94
CA VAL A 338 35.43 -1.04 -1.56
C VAL A 338 36.78 -1.53 -2.07
N PRO A 339 37.42 -0.90 -3.07
CA PRO A 339 38.66 -1.39 -3.65
C PRO A 339 39.81 -1.51 -2.64
N SER A 340 39.75 -0.73 -1.55
CA SER A 340 40.74 -0.72 -0.47
C SER A 340 40.44 -1.68 0.68
N LYS A 341 39.25 -2.33 0.71
CA LYS A 341 38.84 -3.28 1.76
C LYS A 341 37.93 -4.37 1.16
N PRO A 342 38.49 -5.42 0.55
CA PRO A 342 37.72 -6.49 -0.10
C PRO A 342 36.78 -7.23 0.87
N ASP A 343 37.10 -7.22 2.16
CA ASP A 343 36.33 -7.93 3.20
C ASP A 343 35.22 -7.07 3.84
N LEU A 344 35.11 -5.78 3.46
CA LEU A 344 34.15 -4.85 4.04
C LEU A 344 33.08 -4.47 3.01
N THR A 345 32.06 -5.31 2.87
CA THR A 345 30.86 -5.00 2.09
C THR A 345 30.04 -3.94 2.81
N THR A 346 30.20 -2.69 2.39
CA THR A 346 29.33 -1.59 2.86
C THR A 346 28.10 -1.55 1.95
N PHE A 347 26.92 -1.64 2.55
CA PHE A 347 25.63 -1.72 1.87
C PHE A 347 25.26 -0.38 1.21
N VAL A 348 24.24 -0.45 0.35
CA VAL A 348 23.37 0.63 -0.11
C VAL A 348 23.66 1.11 -1.56
N HIS A 349 22.80 0.76 -2.54
CA HIS A 349 22.43 1.50 -3.81
C HIS A 349 21.47 0.68 -4.69
N SER A 350 20.35 1.18 -5.23
CA SER A 350 19.49 0.41 -6.17
C SER A 350 20.26 -0.21 -7.36
N ILE A 351 20.21 -1.54 -7.60
CA ILE A 351 20.95 -2.17 -8.72
C ILE A 351 20.32 -1.78 -10.07
N PRO A 352 20.99 -0.93 -10.87
CA PRO A 352 20.64 -0.73 -12.26
C PRO A 352 21.04 -2.01 -13.00
N ASN A 353 20.21 -2.46 -13.94
CA ASN A 353 20.50 -3.62 -14.79
C ASN A 353 20.50 -5.02 -14.12
N ASP A 354 19.95 -5.18 -12.91
CA ASP A 354 19.70 -6.53 -12.37
C ASP A 354 18.50 -7.20 -13.05
N LYS A 355 18.80 -8.08 -14.00
CA LYS A 355 17.81 -8.87 -14.76
C LYS A 355 17.07 -9.93 -13.94
N THR A 356 17.58 -10.30 -12.77
CA THR A 356 16.96 -11.34 -11.93
C THR A 356 16.11 -10.77 -10.79
N SER A 357 16.00 -9.43 -10.71
CA SER A 357 15.37 -8.75 -9.58
C SER A 357 13.84 -8.74 -9.56
N LEU A 358 13.17 -9.09 -10.67
CA LEU A 358 11.72 -9.00 -10.76
C LEU A 358 11.04 -9.92 -9.74
N GLY A 359 9.98 -9.41 -9.11
CA GLY A 359 9.25 -10.13 -8.07
C GLY A 359 9.96 -10.18 -6.71
N THR A 360 11.17 -9.64 -6.58
CA THR A 360 11.84 -9.47 -5.28
C THR A 360 11.55 -8.09 -4.70
N CYS A 361 11.55 -7.99 -3.37
CA CYS A 361 11.48 -6.75 -2.62
C CYS A 361 12.88 -6.13 -2.40
N GLY A 362 13.93 -6.75 -2.95
CA GLY A 362 15.31 -6.31 -2.79
C GLY A 362 15.98 -6.86 -1.54
N PHE A 363 17.02 -6.18 -1.07
CA PHE A 363 17.80 -6.58 0.10
C PHE A 363 17.18 -5.98 1.36
N LEU A 364 17.53 -6.53 2.52
CA LEU A 364 17.17 -5.92 3.80
C LEU A 364 17.67 -4.48 3.86
N ALA A 365 16.83 -3.60 4.39
CA ALA A 365 17.19 -2.21 4.61
C ALA A 365 18.35 -2.11 5.59
N SER A 366 19.25 -1.13 5.41
CA SER A 366 20.51 -1.05 6.17
C SER A 366 20.33 -0.79 7.67
N CYS A 367 19.11 -0.46 8.11
CA CYS A 367 18.73 -0.30 9.51
C CYS A 367 18.08 -1.54 10.12
N ASN A 368 17.96 -2.64 9.37
CA ASN A 368 17.30 -3.88 9.79
C ASN A 368 18.24 -5.09 9.83
N GLU A 369 17.99 -5.98 10.78
CA GLU A 369 18.33 -7.39 10.78
C GLU A 369 17.05 -8.21 10.54
N ALA A 370 17.17 -9.42 9.99
CA ALA A 370 16.03 -10.32 9.83
C ALA A 370 16.40 -11.78 10.09
N LYS A 371 15.42 -12.57 10.54
CA LYS A 371 15.48 -14.03 10.63
C LYS A 371 14.25 -14.64 9.96
N LEU A 372 14.38 -15.88 9.49
CA LEU A 372 13.25 -16.71 9.08
C LEU A 372 12.94 -17.69 10.23
N VAL A 373 11.68 -17.72 10.64
CA VAL A 373 11.18 -18.70 11.62
C VAL A 373 10.39 -19.77 10.88
N ASP A 374 10.65 -21.03 11.18
CA ASP A 374 9.94 -22.15 10.59
C ASP A 374 8.43 -22.02 10.84
N VAL A 375 7.64 -22.39 9.82
CA VAL A 375 6.18 -22.48 9.92
C VAL A 375 5.77 -23.90 9.49
N PRO A 376 5.94 -24.90 10.37
CA PRO A 376 5.71 -26.31 10.03
C PRO A 376 4.28 -26.56 9.54
N ASP A 377 3.29 -25.88 10.14
CA ASP A 377 1.89 -25.99 9.76
C ASP A 377 1.64 -25.65 8.29
N MET A 378 2.46 -24.76 7.71
CA MET A 378 2.40 -24.35 6.30
C MET A 378 3.50 -24.99 5.43
N ASN A 379 4.32 -25.87 6.00
CA ASN A 379 5.46 -26.52 5.33
C ASN A 379 6.46 -25.50 4.73
N TYR A 380 6.81 -24.49 5.53
CA TYR A 380 7.91 -23.56 5.27
C TYR A 380 9.02 -23.76 6.32
N HIS A 381 10.24 -23.99 5.86
CA HIS A 381 11.40 -24.16 6.73
C HIS A 381 12.55 -23.27 6.32
N ALA A 382 13.24 -22.67 7.30
CA ALA A 382 14.43 -21.85 7.09
C ALA A 382 15.59 -22.65 6.49
N THR A 383 15.45 -23.97 6.40
CA THR A 383 16.40 -24.91 5.77
C THR A 383 15.96 -25.39 4.38
N ASP A 384 14.82 -24.91 3.88
CA ASP A 384 14.31 -25.25 2.55
C ASP A 384 15.34 -24.95 1.45
N GLN A 385 15.30 -25.76 0.39
CA GLN A 385 16.16 -25.63 -0.79
C GLN A 385 15.30 -25.51 -2.06
N PRO A 386 15.72 -24.71 -3.07
CA PRO A 386 17.00 -24.01 -3.16
C PRO A 386 17.10 -22.71 -2.34
N ASN A 387 15.97 -22.25 -1.80
CA ASN A 387 15.90 -20.99 -1.06
C ASN A 387 15.24 -21.24 0.31
N PRO A 388 15.78 -20.69 1.41
CA PRO A 388 15.18 -20.78 2.74
C PRO A 388 13.88 -19.98 2.80
N ARG A 389 12.87 -20.51 3.52
CA ARG A 389 11.53 -19.92 3.62
C ARG A 389 11.01 -19.95 5.06
N GLY A 390 10.20 -18.99 5.46
CA GLY A 390 9.62 -18.99 6.81
C GLY A 390 8.93 -17.68 7.12
N GLU A 391 8.38 -17.55 8.32
CA GLU A 391 7.92 -16.26 8.81
C GLU A 391 9.11 -15.30 8.88
N LEU A 392 8.98 -14.16 8.22
CA LEU A 392 9.95 -13.10 8.30
C LEU A 392 9.80 -12.39 9.64
N CYS A 393 10.86 -12.39 10.44
CA CYS A 393 10.96 -11.60 11.66
C CYS A 393 12.03 -10.52 11.46
N MET A 394 11.76 -9.31 11.94
CA MET A 394 12.62 -8.15 11.73
C MET A 394 12.99 -7.48 13.04
N ARG A 395 14.18 -6.90 13.09
CA ARG A 395 14.65 -6.08 14.22
C ARG A 395 15.49 -4.93 13.69
N GLY A 396 15.25 -3.72 14.15
CA GLY A 396 15.94 -2.54 13.62
C GLY A 396 15.49 -1.25 14.26
N TYR A 397 16.26 -0.17 14.07
CA TYR A 397 15.95 1.13 14.69
C TYR A 397 14.70 1.80 14.09
N ASN A 398 14.26 1.37 12.91
CA ASN A 398 13.01 1.77 12.26
C ASN A 398 11.80 0.93 12.71
N VAL A 399 12.00 -0.15 13.47
CA VAL A 399 10.91 -0.99 13.98
C VAL A 399 10.22 -0.27 15.14
N SER A 400 8.90 -0.23 15.07
CA SER A 400 8.05 0.40 16.07
C SER A 400 8.26 -0.26 17.44
N PRO A 401 8.24 0.52 18.53
CA PRO A 401 8.27 0.01 19.89
C PRO A 401 6.96 -0.71 20.27
N GLY A 402 5.90 -0.60 19.47
CA GLY A 402 4.64 -1.32 19.72
C GLY A 402 3.38 -0.53 19.38
N TYR A 403 2.27 -0.99 19.94
CA TYR A 403 0.96 -0.42 19.73
C TYR A 403 0.51 0.41 20.93
N LEU A 404 -0.02 1.60 20.66
CA LEU A 404 -0.53 2.55 21.64
C LEU A 404 -1.58 1.87 22.52
N HIS A 405 -1.36 1.90 23.84
CA HIS A 405 -2.25 1.35 24.88
C HIS A 405 -2.65 -0.12 24.67
N ASN A 406 -1.80 -0.91 23.98
CA ASN A 406 -2.10 -2.30 23.68
C ASN A 406 -0.87 -3.19 23.89
N GLU A 407 -0.51 -3.36 25.17
CA GLU A 407 0.61 -4.19 25.61
C GLU A 407 0.47 -5.64 25.14
N LYS A 408 -0.74 -6.19 25.18
CA LYS A 408 -1.02 -7.55 24.69
C LYS A 408 -0.66 -7.71 23.22
N ALA A 409 -1.18 -6.83 22.35
CA ALA A 409 -0.84 -6.90 20.93
C ALA A 409 0.64 -6.63 20.67
N THR A 410 1.28 -5.83 21.52
CA THR A 410 2.71 -5.53 21.42
C THR A 410 3.55 -6.77 21.75
N ALA A 411 3.25 -7.45 22.86
CA ALA A 411 3.90 -8.70 23.25
C ALA A 411 3.61 -9.87 22.30
N GLU A 412 2.45 -9.88 21.64
CA GLU A 412 2.15 -10.85 20.57
C GLU A 412 2.96 -10.59 19.29
N ALA A 413 3.35 -9.34 19.03
CA ALA A 413 4.02 -8.95 17.80
C ALA A 413 5.55 -8.86 17.95
N ILE A 414 6.05 -8.56 19.15
CA ILE A 414 7.49 -8.43 19.45
C ILE A 414 7.84 -9.46 20.52
N ASP A 415 8.71 -10.40 20.18
CA ASP A 415 9.14 -11.45 21.10
C ASP A 415 10.10 -10.92 22.19
N ASN A 416 10.38 -11.76 23.20
CA ASN A 416 11.28 -11.40 24.32
C ASN A 416 12.73 -11.14 23.88
N GLU A 417 13.11 -11.49 22.66
CA GLU A 417 14.43 -11.21 22.07
C GLU A 417 14.43 -9.93 21.21
N GLY A 418 13.29 -9.24 21.13
CA GLY A 418 13.09 -7.99 20.38
C GLY A 418 12.85 -8.20 18.89
N TRP A 419 12.45 -9.39 18.45
CA TRP A 419 12.07 -9.63 17.05
C TRP A 419 10.61 -9.33 16.82
N PHE A 420 10.36 -8.45 15.86
CA PHE A 420 9.02 -8.19 15.36
C PHE A 420 8.61 -9.27 14.35
N HIS A 421 7.57 -10.01 14.69
CA HIS A 421 6.91 -11.01 13.85
C HIS A 421 6.02 -10.29 12.82
N THR A 422 6.44 -10.30 11.55
CA THR A 422 5.73 -9.56 10.49
C THR A 422 4.40 -10.21 10.10
N GLY A 423 4.26 -11.52 10.35
CA GLY A 423 3.16 -12.31 9.82
C GLY A 423 3.20 -12.54 8.30
N ASP A 424 4.27 -12.11 7.62
CA ASP A 424 4.54 -12.36 6.21
C ASP A 424 5.54 -13.54 6.07
N ILE A 425 5.32 -14.41 5.08
CA ILE A 425 6.28 -15.49 4.74
C ILE A 425 7.29 -14.93 3.75
N GLY A 426 8.56 -14.93 4.16
CA GLY A 426 9.70 -14.53 3.36
C GLY A 426 10.42 -15.72 2.72
N GLU A 427 10.99 -15.49 1.55
CA GLU A 427 11.99 -16.34 0.90
C GLU A 427 13.23 -15.48 0.61
N PHE A 428 14.42 -15.94 1.00
CA PHE A 428 15.67 -15.30 0.56
C PHE A 428 16.24 -16.09 -0.62
N ASP A 429 16.47 -15.42 -1.75
CA ASP A 429 17.12 -16.07 -2.88
C ASP A 429 18.63 -16.22 -2.70
N ALA A 430 19.29 -16.92 -3.62
CA ALA A 430 20.74 -17.12 -3.62
C ALA A 430 21.56 -15.81 -3.66
N CYS A 431 20.95 -14.67 -4.01
CA CYS A 431 21.59 -13.36 -3.96
C CYS A 431 21.35 -12.63 -2.63
N GLY A 432 20.57 -13.19 -1.69
CA GLY A 432 20.21 -12.55 -0.43
C GLY A 432 19.05 -11.56 -0.56
N ARG A 433 18.26 -11.62 -1.64
CA ARG A 433 17.10 -10.74 -1.82
C ARG A 433 15.86 -11.39 -1.24
N LEU A 434 15.07 -10.59 -0.53
CA LEU A 434 13.80 -10.98 0.03
C LEU A 434 12.72 -11.02 -1.04
N LYS A 435 11.93 -12.08 -1.04
CA LYS A 435 10.62 -12.17 -1.68
C LYS A 435 9.58 -12.43 -0.61
N ILE A 436 8.46 -11.71 -0.67
CA ILE A 436 7.28 -12.06 0.11
C ILE A 436 6.47 -13.05 -0.72
N ILE A 437 6.31 -14.26 -0.20
CA ILE A 437 5.67 -15.37 -0.91
C ILE A 437 4.28 -15.70 -0.35
N ASP A 438 4.01 -15.36 0.91
CA ASP A 438 2.73 -15.66 1.55
C ASP A 438 2.46 -14.79 2.80
N ARG A 439 1.30 -14.98 3.44
CA ARG A 439 0.90 -14.33 4.71
C ARG A 439 0.25 -15.31 5.67
N LEU A 440 0.74 -15.39 6.90
CA LEU A 440 0.23 -16.33 7.93
C LEU A 440 -1.29 -16.27 8.08
N LYS A 441 -1.87 -15.06 8.11
CA LYS A 441 -3.31 -14.86 8.37
C LYS A 441 -4.19 -14.88 7.10
N ASN A 442 -3.62 -14.88 5.90
CA ASN A 442 -4.38 -14.87 4.64
C ASN A 442 -4.34 -16.22 3.91
N VAL A 443 -3.75 -17.22 4.54
CA VAL A 443 -3.82 -18.58 4.08
C VAL A 443 -5.03 -19.26 4.71
N ILE A 444 -5.92 -19.70 3.84
CA ILE A 444 -7.08 -20.48 4.25
C ILE A 444 -6.87 -21.95 3.89
N LYS A 445 -7.41 -22.82 4.73
CA LYS A 445 -7.51 -24.25 4.49
C LYS A 445 -8.94 -24.55 4.07
N LEU A 446 -9.18 -24.99 2.84
CA LEU A 446 -10.51 -25.38 2.37
C LEU A 446 -10.96 -26.73 2.98
N SER A 447 -12.26 -27.01 3.02
CA SER A 447 -12.81 -28.26 3.61
C SER A 447 -12.46 -29.53 2.85
N GLN A 448 -11.89 -29.40 1.65
CA GLN A 448 -11.45 -30.49 0.78
C GLN A 448 -10.24 -31.28 1.28
N GLY A 449 -9.72 -31.00 2.49
CA GLY A 449 -8.55 -31.62 3.08
C GLY A 449 -8.57 -33.16 3.10
N ARG A 450 -8.28 -33.78 1.96
CA ARG A 450 -7.83 -35.16 1.88
C ARG A 450 -6.42 -35.18 2.44
N VAL A 451 -6.26 -35.84 3.58
CA VAL A 451 -4.96 -36.27 4.10
C VAL A 451 -4.36 -37.23 3.09
N THR A 452 -3.66 -36.70 2.10
CA THR A 452 -2.65 -37.46 1.36
C THR A 452 -1.33 -37.07 2.00
N LEU A 453 -0.60 -38.06 2.51
CA LEU A 453 0.47 -38.00 3.52
C LEU A 453 1.63 -36.97 3.35
N ARG A 454 1.60 -35.98 2.45
CA ARG A 454 2.69 -35.00 2.25
C ARG A 454 2.32 -33.56 1.83
N LYS A 455 1.05 -33.14 1.71
CA LYS A 455 0.72 -31.73 1.41
C LYS A 455 -0.59 -31.31 2.06
N PHE A 456 -0.55 -30.30 2.93
CA PHE A 456 -1.74 -29.55 3.30
C PHE A 456 -2.08 -28.56 2.16
N GLU A 457 -3.33 -28.54 1.71
CA GLU A 457 -3.79 -27.67 0.62
C GLU A 457 -4.14 -26.28 1.17
N TYR A 458 -3.17 -25.37 1.09
CA TYR A 458 -3.30 -23.98 1.50
C TYR A 458 -3.46 -23.06 0.29
N VAL A 459 -4.33 -22.06 0.42
CA VAL A 459 -4.59 -21.08 -0.65
C VAL A 459 -4.21 -19.69 -0.19
N ALA A 460 -3.24 -19.09 -0.90
CA ALA A 460 -2.88 -17.68 -0.76
C ALA A 460 -3.83 -16.79 -1.60
N LEU A 461 -4.85 -16.21 -0.96
CA LEU A 461 -5.91 -15.45 -1.66
C LEU A 461 -5.38 -14.20 -2.40
N GLU A 462 -4.46 -13.46 -1.79
CA GLU A 462 -3.88 -12.24 -2.39
C GLU A 462 -3.06 -12.54 -3.66
N LYS A 463 -2.38 -13.69 -3.70
CA LYS A 463 -1.65 -14.15 -4.89
C LYS A 463 -2.63 -14.36 -6.06
N LEU A 464 -3.79 -14.95 -5.79
CA LEU A 464 -4.82 -15.19 -6.80
C LEU A 464 -5.45 -13.87 -7.28
N GLU A 465 -5.76 -12.96 -6.37
CA GLU A 465 -6.26 -11.63 -6.73
C GLU A 465 -5.28 -10.87 -7.62
N GLY A 466 -4.00 -10.84 -7.24
CA GLY A 466 -2.95 -10.22 -8.04
C GLY A 466 -2.86 -10.83 -9.43
N LEU A 467 -2.97 -12.16 -9.55
CA LEU A 467 -2.98 -12.88 -10.82
C LEU A 467 -4.15 -12.44 -11.72
N TYR A 468 -5.37 -12.50 -11.19
CA TYR A 468 -6.58 -12.21 -11.96
C TYR A 468 -6.77 -10.70 -12.23
N ALA A 469 -6.23 -9.82 -11.38
CA ALA A 469 -6.25 -8.36 -11.57
C ALA A 469 -5.52 -7.88 -12.83
N SER A 470 -4.72 -8.74 -13.47
CA SER A 470 -4.12 -8.45 -14.78
C SER A 470 -5.13 -8.44 -15.94
N ASN A 471 -6.33 -8.99 -15.74
CA ASN A 471 -7.37 -8.98 -16.75
C ASN A 471 -8.06 -7.60 -16.77
N PRO A 472 -8.04 -6.85 -17.89
CA PRO A 472 -8.64 -5.52 -18.01
C PRO A 472 -10.13 -5.50 -17.67
N LEU A 473 -10.80 -6.65 -17.75
CA LEU A 473 -12.20 -6.79 -17.39
C LEU A 473 -12.50 -6.38 -15.94
N PHE A 474 -11.54 -6.56 -15.02
CA PHE A 474 -11.75 -6.31 -13.59
C PHE A 474 -11.18 -4.97 -13.15
N ALA A 475 -12.05 -4.10 -12.63
CA ALA A 475 -11.64 -2.90 -11.91
C ALA A 475 -11.18 -3.23 -10.48
N SER A 476 -11.78 -4.26 -9.85
CA SER A 476 -11.38 -4.83 -8.56
C SER A 476 -11.87 -6.28 -8.45
N LEU A 477 -11.10 -7.14 -7.81
CA LEU A 477 -11.46 -8.54 -7.57
C LEU A 477 -11.09 -8.92 -6.14
N LEU A 478 -12.06 -9.44 -5.39
CA LEU A 478 -11.86 -10.02 -4.07
C LEU A 478 -12.08 -11.53 -4.19
N VAL A 479 -11.03 -12.32 -3.95
CA VAL A 479 -11.14 -13.77 -3.83
C VAL A 479 -11.45 -14.09 -2.39
N HIS A 480 -12.49 -14.89 -2.18
CA HIS A 480 -12.92 -15.31 -0.86
C HIS A 480 -12.93 -16.84 -0.78
N GLY A 481 -12.55 -17.33 0.39
CA GLY A 481 -12.65 -18.73 0.73
C GLY A 481 -12.86 -18.91 2.23
N ASP A 482 -13.58 -19.97 2.58
CA ASP A 482 -13.92 -20.35 3.95
C ASP A 482 -13.45 -21.78 4.21
N SER A 483 -13.03 -22.08 5.43
CA SER A 483 -12.54 -23.41 5.79
C SER A 483 -13.59 -24.51 5.82
N THR A 484 -14.87 -24.13 5.90
CA THR A 484 -16.01 -25.03 5.76
C THR A 484 -16.36 -25.31 4.29
N ARG A 485 -15.87 -24.48 3.35
CA ARG A 485 -16.22 -24.56 1.93
C ARG A 485 -15.12 -25.26 1.13
N SER A 486 -15.54 -25.93 0.06
CA SER A 486 -14.68 -26.83 -0.72
C SER A 486 -14.02 -26.15 -1.94
N HIS A 487 -14.30 -24.87 -2.17
CA HIS A 487 -13.81 -24.13 -3.32
C HIS A 487 -13.78 -22.62 -3.04
N LEU A 488 -13.08 -21.89 -3.91
CA LEU A 488 -13.01 -20.44 -3.84
C LEU A 488 -14.14 -19.79 -4.63
N ILE A 489 -14.57 -18.64 -4.14
CA ILE A 489 -15.47 -17.74 -4.86
C ILE A 489 -14.78 -16.39 -5.08
N ALA A 490 -15.34 -15.55 -5.94
CA ALA A 490 -14.89 -14.18 -6.08
C ALA A 490 -16.04 -13.18 -6.18
N LEU A 491 -15.83 -12.00 -5.62
CA LEU A 491 -16.65 -10.81 -5.84
C LEU A 491 -15.86 -9.91 -6.79
N ALA A 492 -16.40 -9.68 -7.99
CA ALA A 492 -15.70 -8.96 -9.05
C ALA A 492 -16.44 -7.68 -9.44
N VAL A 493 -15.74 -6.55 -9.33
CA VAL A 493 -16.15 -5.28 -9.91
C VAL A 493 -15.57 -5.19 -11.32
N LEU A 494 -16.44 -5.09 -12.32
CA LEU A 494 -16.04 -4.99 -13.72
C LEU A 494 -15.79 -3.54 -14.11
N ASP A 495 -14.78 -3.32 -14.96
CA ASP A 495 -14.60 -2.03 -15.61
C ASP A 495 -15.80 -1.73 -16.52
N PRO A 496 -16.47 -0.57 -16.42
CA PRO A 496 -17.70 -0.30 -17.17
C PRO A 496 -17.54 -0.42 -18.69
N GLU A 497 -16.41 0.01 -19.24
CA GLU A 497 -16.16 -0.02 -20.68
C GLU A 497 -15.94 -1.46 -21.16
N GLN A 498 -15.16 -2.24 -20.41
CA GLN A 498 -14.93 -3.66 -20.71
C GLN A 498 -16.19 -4.51 -20.47
N ALA A 499 -16.98 -4.18 -19.45
CA ALA A 499 -18.25 -4.82 -19.14
C ALA A 499 -19.27 -4.60 -20.27
N SER A 500 -19.38 -3.37 -20.78
CA SER A 500 -20.24 -3.05 -21.94
C SER A 500 -19.88 -3.91 -23.16
N LYS A 501 -18.59 -4.00 -23.49
CA LYS A 501 -18.08 -4.85 -24.58
C LYS A 501 -18.39 -6.34 -24.36
N LEU A 502 -18.25 -6.82 -23.13
CA LEU A 502 -18.55 -8.21 -22.77
C LEU A 502 -20.05 -8.50 -22.89
N VAL A 503 -20.90 -7.62 -22.37
CA VAL A 503 -22.36 -7.74 -22.42
C VAL A 503 -22.85 -7.77 -23.86
N TRP A 504 -22.35 -6.85 -24.71
CA TRP A 504 -22.65 -6.87 -26.15
C TRP A 504 -22.31 -8.23 -26.76
N LYS A 505 -21.11 -8.75 -26.48
CA LYS A 505 -20.62 -9.99 -27.07
C LYS A 505 -21.38 -11.23 -26.62
N VAL A 506 -21.86 -11.25 -25.38
CA VAL A 506 -22.47 -12.44 -24.76
C VAL A 506 -23.98 -12.44 -24.89
N LEU A 507 -24.62 -11.29 -24.72
CA LEU A 507 -26.07 -11.15 -24.70
C LEU A 507 -26.63 -10.53 -25.98
N GLU A 508 -25.78 -10.05 -26.89
CA GLU A 508 -26.18 -9.30 -28.09
C GLU A 508 -27.02 -8.04 -27.76
N LYS A 509 -26.88 -7.55 -26.51
CA LYS A 509 -27.54 -6.35 -26.01
C LYS A 509 -26.55 -5.20 -25.93
N GLY A 510 -26.83 -4.11 -26.65
CA GLY A 510 -26.02 -2.90 -26.62
C GLY A 510 -26.32 -2.03 -25.41
N VAL A 511 -25.63 -2.27 -24.30
CA VAL A 511 -25.69 -1.42 -23.10
C VAL A 511 -24.46 -0.51 -23.07
N ARG A 512 -24.67 0.81 -22.98
CA ARG A 512 -23.57 1.79 -22.92
C ARG A 512 -22.87 1.75 -21.57
N ALA A 513 -21.58 2.11 -21.55
CA ALA A 513 -20.78 2.12 -20.32
C ALA A 513 -21.29 3.12 -19.27
N GLU A 514 -21.90 4.22 -19.72
CA GLU A 514 -22.42 5.28 -18.84
C GLU A 514 -23.76 4.91 -18.19
N ASP A 515 -24.50 3.94 -18.75
CA ASP A 515 -25.75 3.44 -18.16
C ASP A 515 -25.46 2.36 -17.11
N VAL A 516 -24.93 2.80 -15.97
CA VAL A 516 -24.54 1.94 -14.85
C VAL A 516 -25.71 1.06 -14.37
N LYS A 517 -26.95 1.56 -14.43
CA LYS A 517 -28.12 0.80 -13.96
C LYS A 517 -28.42 -0.39 -14.87
N GLN A 518 -28.50 -0.18 -16.18
CA GLN A 518 -28.75 -1.28 -17.12
C GLN A 518 -27.56 -2.24 -17.17
N LEU A 519 -26.34 -1.71 -17.10
CA LEU A 519 -25.14 -2.52 -17.14
C LEU A 519 -25.02 -3.43 -15.91
N GLU A 520 -25.37 -2.92 -14.73
CA GLU A 520 -25.44 -3.69 -13.48
C GLU A 520 -26.43 -4.86 -13.55
N MET A 521 -27.57 -4.68 -14.23
CA MET A 521 -28.52 -5.78 -14.44
C MET A 521 -27.97 -6.80 -15.43
N ALA A 522 -27.37 -6.33 -16.53
CA ALA A 522 -26.86 -7.20 -17.59
C ALA A 522 -25.69 -8.08 -17.13
N VAL A 523 -24.78 -7.59 -16.28
CA VAL A 523 -23.63 -8.38 -15.80
C VAL A 523 -24.02 -9.50 -14.83
N LYS A 524 -25.22 -9.43 -14.22
CA LYS A 524 -25.75 -10.45 -13.30
C LYS A 524 -26.34 -11.67 -14.02
N GLU A 525 -26.54 -11.58 -15.34
CA GLU A 525 -27.05 -12.68 -16.15
C GLU A 525 -26.17 -13.93 -16.09
N LYS A 526 -26.79 -15.11 -16.12
CA LYS A 526 -26.10 -16.40 -15.98
C LYS A 526 -25.05 -16.61 -17.08
N GLU A 527 -25.36 -16.22 -18.31
CA GLU A 527 -24.45 -16.39 -19.45
C GLU A 527 -23.20 -15.52 -19.36
N VAL A 528 -23.32 -14.29 -18.85
CA VAL A 528 -22.17 -13.42 -18.61
C VAL A 528 -21.26 -14.04 -17.55
N ARG A 529 -21.83 -14.46 -16.42
CA ARG A 529 -21.08 -15.15 -15.35
C ARG A 529 -20.33 -16.38 -15.84
N LYS A 530 -20.97 -17.26 -16.61
CA LYS A 530 -20.34 -18.44 -17.21
C LYS A 530 -19.14 -18.08 -18.08
N VAL A 531 -19.26 -17.04 -18.91
CA VAL A 531 -18.15 -16.59 -19.76
C VAL A 531 -16.99 -16.06 -18.93
N VAL A 532 -17.26 -15.29 -17.88
CA VAL A 532 -16.21 -14.77 -16.98
C VAL A 532 -15.53 -15.91 -16.21
N LEU A 533 -16.28 -16.87 -15.66
CA LEU A 533 -15.72 -18.06 -15.02
C LEU A 533 -14.81 -18.86 -15.96
N ARG A 534 -15.21 -19.05 -17.24
CA ARG A 534 -14.34 -19.69 -18.24
C ARG A 534 -13.05 -18.89 -18.50
N GLN A 535 -13.11 -17.56 -18.48
CA GLN A 535 -11.92 -16.74 -18.63
C GLN A 535 -10.97 -16.90 -17.43
N LEU A 536 -11.51 -16.87 -16.21
CA LEU A 536 -10.75 -17.12 -14.98
C LEU A 536 -10.10 -18.52 -15.01
N ALA A 537 -10.85 -19.55 -15.40
CA ALA A 537 -10.32 -20.91 -15.53
C ALA A 537 -9.17 -21.01 -16.56
N LYS A 538 -9.25 -20.29 -17.68
CA LYS A 538 -8.16 -20.23 -18.67
C LYS A 538 -6.92 -19.55 -18.11
N VAL A 539 -7.09 -18.48 -17.34
CA VAL A 539 -5.98 -17.78 -16.66
C VAL A 539 -5.34 -18.72 -15.63
N ALA A 540 -6.14 -19.42 -14.83
CA ALA A 540 -5.68 -20.39 -13.85
C ALA A 540 -4.85 -21.51 -14.50
N ALA A 541 -5.38 -22.14 -15.56
CA ALA A 541 -4.69 -23.20 -16.30
C ALA A 541 -3.37 -22.71 -16.93
N LYS A 542 -3.37 -21.51 -17.53
CA LYS A 542 -2.16 -20.92 -18.13
C LYS A 542 -1.04 -20.68 -17.10
N ASN A 543 -1.40 -20.41 -15.86
CA ASN A 543 -0.45 -20.13 -14.77
C ASN A 543 -0.22 -21.35 -13.85
N GLY A 544 -0.68 -22.54 -14.25
CA GLY A 544 -0.43 -23.78 -13.51
C GLY A 544 -1.06 -23.82 -12.12
N LEU A 545 -2.18 -23.12 -11.89
CA LEU A 545 -2.90 -23.19 -10.62
C LEU A 545 -3.53 -24.57 -10.40
N ASN A 546 -3.53 -25.03 -9.15
CA ASN A 546 -4.17 -26.27 -8.77
C ASN A 546 -5.70 -26.15 -8.80
N GLY A 547 -6.41 -27.28 -8.90
CA GLY A 547 -7.89 -27.28 -8.98
C GLY A 547 -8.59 -26.64 -7.78
N PHE A 548 -7.97 -26.67 -6.60
CA PHE A 548 -8.47 -26.02 -5.38
C PHE A 548 -8.16 -24.50 -5.32
N GLU A 549 -7.20 -24.01 -6.11
CA GLU A 549 -6.91 -22.58 -6.30
C GLU A 549 -7.84 -21.93 -7.35
N MET A 550 -8.71 -22.71 -8.01
CA MET A 550 -9.63 -22.21 -9.01
C MET A 550 -10.89 -21.61 -8.38
N ILE A 551 -11.29 -20.43 -8.87
CA ILE A 551 -12.56 -19.79 -8.52
C ILE A 551 -13.70 -20.56 -9.21
N LYS A 552 -14.65 -21.06 -8.42
CA LYS A 552 -15.82 -21.80 -8.93
C LYS A 552 -17.15 -21.06 -8.76
N GLY A 553 -17.20 -20.03 -7.93
CA GLY A 553 -18.37 -19.15 -7.77
C GLY A 553 -18.01 -17.68 -8.02
N LEU A 554 -18.95 -16.91 -8.58
CA LEU A 554 -18.69 -15.52 -8.98
C LEU A 554 -19.90 -14.61 -8.76
N HIS A 555 -19.68 -13.50 -8.07
CA HIS A 555 -20.55 -12.33 -8.08
C HIS A 555 -19.98 -11.27 -9.02
N LEU A 556 -20.82 -10.71 -9.88
CA LEU A 556 -20.44 -9.65 -10.82
C LEU A 556 -21.23 -8.38 -10.53
N THR A 557 -20.52 -7.25 -10.47
CA THR A 557 -21.10 -5.91 -10.36
C THR A 557 -20.25 -4.92 -11.17
N VAL A 558 -20.82 -3.81 -11.62
CA VAL A 558 -20.07 -2.65 -12.14
C VAL A 558 -19.95 -1.53 -11.11
N ARG A 559 -20.57 -1.70 -9.94
CA ARG A 559 -20.49 -0.73 -8.85
C ARG A 559 -19.17 -0.92 -8.10
N PRO A 560 -18.40 0.16 -7.87
CA PRO A 560 -17.22 0.11 -7.04
C PRO A 560 -17.52 -0.48 -5.66
N PHE A 561 -16.50 -1.10 -5.06
CA PHE A 561 -16.58 -1.50 -3.67
C PHE A 561 -16.80 -0.28 -2.76
N PRO A 562 -17.64 -0.40 -1.71
CA PRO A 562 -17.83 0.68 -0.75
C PRO A 562 -16.52 1.15 -0.13
N ASP A 563 -16.36 2.45 0.13
CA ASP A 563 -15.10 3.00 0.67
C ASP A 563 -14.77 2.42 2.06
N GLU A 564 -15.78 2.06 2.85
CA GLU A 564 -15.62 1.43 4.16
C GLU A 564 -14.79 0.13 4.12
N ILE A 565 -14.87 -0.62 3.01
CA ILE A 565 -14.13 -1.88 2.84
C ILE A 565 -12.76 -1.68 2.20
N LEU A 566 -12.40 -0.46 1.81
CA LEU A 566 -11.12 -0.13 1.22
C LEU A 566 -10.21 0.58 2.24
N THR A 567 -8.90 0.32 2.15
CA THR A 567 -7.89 1.14 2.83
C THR A 567 -7.60 2.39 1.99
N PRO A 568 -6.93 3.41 2.57
CA PRO A 568 -6.47 4.59 1.80
C PRO A 568 -5.56 4.25 0.60
N THR A 569 -4.93 3.07 0.60
CA THR A 569 -4.15 2.54 -0.54
C THR A 569 -4.96 1.61 -1.44
N PHE A 570 -6.28 1.69 -1.38
CA PHE A 570 -7.22 0.92 -2.19
C PHE A 570 -7.13 -0.60 -2.03
N LYS A 571 -6.63 -1.10 -0.89
CA LYS A 571 -6.65 -2.54 -0.57
C LYS A 571 -7.96 -2.91 0.10
N VAL A 572 -8.45 -4.12 -0.14
CA VAL A 572 -9.69 -4.60 0.49
C VAL A 572 -9.41 -5.07 1.93
N LYS A 573 -10.16 -4.51 2.89
CA LYS A 573 -10.23 -4.97 4.28
C LYS A 573 -11.10 -6.23 4.35
N ARG A 574 -10.50 -7.41 4.14
CA ARG A 574 -11.21 -8.71 3.98
C ARG A 574 -12.28 -8.98 5.04
N ASN A 575 -12.01 -8.70 6.31
CA ASN A 575 -12.99 -8.94 7.38
C ASN A 575 -14.21 -8.04 7.31
N ILE A 576 -14.01 -6.77 6.94
CA ILE A 576 -15.13 -5.84 6.75
C ILE A 576 -15.88 -6.26 5.50
N ALA A 577 -15.17 -6.59 4.41
CA ALA A 577 -15.78 -7.11 3.19
C ALA A 577 -16.61 -8.38 3.43
N ALA A 578 -16.12 -9.32 4.23
CA ALA A 578 -16.85 -10.55 4.59
C ALA A 578 -18.09 -10.27 5.45
N LYS A 579 -18.09 -9.20 6.27
CA LYS A 579 -19.28 -8.74 7.01
C LYS A 579 -20.28 -8.05 6.09
N VAL A 580 -19.82 -7.10 5.26
CA VAL A 580 -20.64 -6.29 4.35
C VAL A 580 -21.28 -7.15 3.26
N PHE A 581 -20.53 -8.12 2.72
CA PHE A 581 -21.01 -9.00 1.65
C PHE A 581 -21.41 -10.39 2.14
N ARG A 582 -21.71 -10.58 3.44
CA ARG A 582 -22.05 -11.89 4.00
C ARG A 582 -23.14 -12.59 3.19
N ASP A 583 -24.27 -11.92 2.96
CA ASP A 583 -25.42 -12.51 2.25
C ASP A 583 -25.07 -12.85 0.79
N VAL A 584 -24.26 -12.01 0.15
CA VAL A 584 -23.79 -12.23 -1.22
C VAL A 584 -22.84 -13.43 -1.28
N ILE A 585 -21.92 -13.55 -0.32
CA ILE A 585 -20.96 -14.64 -0.22
C ILE A 585 -21.70 -15.98 -0.08
N GLU A 586 -22.66 -16.07 0.85
CA GLU A 586 -23.49 -17.27 1.02
C GLU A 586 -24.28 -17.57 -0.26
N GLU A 587 -24.92 -16.57 -0.88
CA GLU A 587 -25.65 -16.76 -2.15
C GLU A 587 -24.74 -17.27 -3.27
N VAL A 588 -23.48 -16.84 -3.34
CA VAL A 588 -22.52 -17.33 -4.35
C VAL A 588 -22.10 -18.77 -4.06
N TYR A 589 -21.87 -19.13 -2.78
CA TYR A 589 -21.56 -20.51 -2.41
C TYR A 589 -22.70 -21.46 -2.71
N ASP A 590 -23.93 -21.09 -2.36
CA ASP A 590 -25.12 -21.92 -2.59
C ASP A 590 -25.38 -22.12 -4.10
N ARG A 591 -25.13 -21.09 -4.92
CA ARG A 591 -25.20 -21.20 -6.39
C ARG A 591 -24.07 -22.06 -6.96
N GLY A 592 -22.85 -21.90 -6.45
CA GLY A 592 -21.64 -22.58 -6.93
C GLY A 592 -21.65 -24.09 -6.69
N GLU A 593 -22.23 -24.57 -5.58
CA GLU A 593 -22.38 -26.01 -5.33
C GLU A 593 -23.40 -26.67 -6.30
N GLY A 594 -24.34 -25.89 -6.84
CA GLY A 594 -25.35 -26.35 -7.81
C GLY A 594 -24.86 -26.45 -9.27
N GLU A 595 -23.99 -25.54 -9.72
CA GLU A 595 -23.52 -25.51 -11.13
C GLU A 595 -22.40 -26.52 -11.44
N VAL A 596 -21.71 -27.06 -10.43
CA VAL A 596 -20.58 -28.00 -10.60
C VAL A 596 -21.02 -29.40 -11.09
N LYS A 597 -22.32 -29.72 -11.05
CA LYS A 597 -22.84 -31.04 -11.46
C LYS A 597 -23.11 -31.20 -12.97
N GLU A 598 -23.14 -30.12 -13.76
CA GLU A 598 -23.32 -30.25 -15.21
C GLU A 598 -21.96 -30.40 -15.93
N PRO A 599 -21.73 -31.49 -16.69
CA PRO A 599 -20.57 -31.59 -17.55
C PRO A 599 -20.57 -30.43 -18.55
N LEU A 600 -19.48 -29.67 -18.60
CA LEU A 600 -19.30 -28.57 -19.55
C LEU A 600 -19.29 -29.11 -20.99
N ALA A 601 -20.41 -28.99 -21.70
CA ALA A 601 -20.51 -29.36 -23.10
C ALA A 601 -19.63 -28.43 -23.98
N PRO A 602 -18.91 -28.96 -24.98
CA PRO A 602 -18.14 -28.15 -25.91
C PRO A 602 -19.08 -27.27 -26.75
N LEU A 603 -18.76 -25.98 -26.84
CA LEU A 603 -19.45 -25.02 -27.72
C LEU A 603 -19.40 -25.52 -29.17
N ALA A 604 -20.57 -25.71 -29.78
CA ALA A 604 -20.71 -26.03 -31.18
C ALA A 604 -20.02 -24.95 -32.04
N ARG A 605 -19.19 -25.39 -32.99
CA ARG A 605 -18.64 -24.52 -34.04
C ARG A 605 -19.80 -24.00 -34.89
N VAL A 606 -20.12 -22.72 -34.75
CA VAL A 606 -21.00 -22.03 -35.71
C VAL A 606 -20.19 -21.85 -37.00
N ALA A 607 -20.66 -22.51 -38.06
CA ALA A 607 -20.15 -22.36 -39.41
C ALA A 607 -20.35 -20.93 -39.90
N ARG A 608 -19.36 -20.40 -40.61
CA ARG A 608 -19.44 -19.11 -41.30
C ARG A 608 -20.50 -19.20 -42.40
N GLY A 609 -21.47 -18.29 -42.36
CA GLY A 609 -22.35 -17.91 -43.46
C GLY A 609 -22.38 -16.40 -43.54
#